data_AF-A0A2P2KWJ0-F1
#
_entry.id   AF-A0A2P2KWJ0-F1
#
_cell.length_a   1.000
_cell.length_b   1.000
_cell.length_c   1.000
_cell.angle_alpha   90.00
_cell.angle_beta   90.00
_cell.angle_gamma   90.00
#
_symmetry.space_group_name_H-M   'P 1'
#
loop_
_entity.id
_entity.type
_entity.pdbx_description
1 polymer ?
#
loop_
_entity_poly.entity_id
_entity_poly.type
_entity_poly.pdbx_seq_one_letter_code
_entity_poly.pdbx_strand_id
1 'polypeptide(L)'
;MLQKVLQLYASRILSKRSYAKKGDEILKAEEFLETLIKAPEEEWNKFLIDGLTVGKGEISPEELYAVVKKRIERTLIRTEGGSYQQRILTEYLKGIESRAEEIVQVLQGKP
;
A
#
# COMPACT_ATOMS: atom_id res chain seq x y z
N MET A 1 11.02 -8.78 3.58
CA MET A 1 10.07 -8.60 2.45
C MET A 1 9.58 -9.97 1.98
N LEU A 2 8.35 -10.07 1.47
CA LEU A 2 7.76 -11.34 1.01
C LEU A 2 8.48 -11.90 -0.24
N GLN A 3 8.40 -13.21 -0.47
CA GLN A 3 8.87 -13.81 -1.73
C GLN A 3 8.02 -13.33 -2.92
N LYS A 4 8.62 -13.22 -4.10
CA LYS A 4 7.97 -12.74 -5.35
C LYS A 4 6.62 -13.41 -5.65
N VAL A 5 6.54 -14.74 -5.49
CA VAL A 5 5.29 -15.50 -5.71
C VAL A 5 4.19 -15.06 -4.76
N LEU A 6 4.52 -14.79 -3.49
CA LEU A 6 3.57 -14.34 -2.48
C LEU A 6 3.15 -12.88 -2.69
N GLN A 7 4.03 -12.04 -3.23
CA GLN A 7 3.70 -10.68 -3.62
C GLN A 7 2.71 -10.66 -4.79
N LEU A 8 2.95 -11.46 -5.84
CA LEU A 8 2.03 -11.60 -6.96
C LEU A 8 0.66 -12.13 -6.50
N TYR A 9 0.67 -13.11 -5.59
CA TYR A 9 -0.55 -13.59 -4.95
C TYR A 9 -1.30 -12.47 -4.22
N ALA A 10 -0.61 -11.73 -3.34
CA ALA A 10 -1.21 -10.66 -2.55
C ALA A 10 -1.76 -9.54 -3.45
N SER A 11 -0.98 -9.08 -4.42
CA SER A 11 -1.37 -8.10 -5.44
C SER A 11 -2.66 -8.52 -6.15
N ARG A 12 -2.73 -9.78 -6.61
CA ARG A 12 -3.90 -10.32 -7.30
C ARG A 12 -5.14 -10.37 -6.41
N ILE A 13 -4.99 -10.77 -5.14
CA ILE A 13 -6.12 -10.89 -4.21
C ILE A 13 -6.62 -9.50 -3.78
N LEU A 14 -5.71 -8.60 -3.40
CA LEU A 14 -6.06 -7.25 -2.92
C LEU A 14 -6.64 -6.37 -4.04
N SER A 15 -6.22 -6.57 -5.29
CA SER A 15 -6.73 -5.81 -6.45
C SER A 15 -8.15 -6.21 -6.88
N LYS A 16 -8.74 -7.28 -6.34
CA LYS A 16 -10.10 -7.72 -6.71
C LYS A 16 -11.19 -6.72 -6.33
N ARG A 17 -10.94 -5.87 -5.34
CA ARG A 17 -11.90 -4.88 -4.84
C ARG A 17 -11.24 -3.52 -4.85
N SER A 18 -11.90 -2.58 -5.50
CA SER A 18 -11.52 -1.18 -5.43
C SER A 18 -12.23 -0.49 -4.27
N TYR A 19 -11.53 0.43 -3.63
CA TYR A 19 -12.00 1.30 -2.56
C TYR A 19 -11.72 2.78 -2.87
N ALA A 20 -11.13 3.06 -4.03
CA ALA A 20 -10.82 4.40 -4.51
C ALA A 20 -12.05 5.26 -4.84
N LYS A 21 -13.26 4.68 -4.95
CA LYS A 21 -14.48 5.43 -5.27
C LYS A 21 -15.47 5.43 -4.11
N LYS A 22 -15.99 6.60 -3.77
CA LYS A 22 -17.10 6.80 -2.82
C LYS A 22 -18.19 7.62 -3.51
N GLY A 23 -19.15 6.93 -4.12
CA GLY A 23 -20.10 7.57 -5.04
C GLY A 23 -19.34 8.12 -6.26
N ASP A 24 -19.49 9.42 -6.53
CA ASP A 24 -18.79 10.12 -7.62
C ASP A 24 -17.41 10.67 -7.22
N GLU A 25 -17.05 10.58 -5.94
CA GLU A 25 -15.77 11.09 -5.42
C GLU A 25 -14.65 10.04 -5.55
N ILE A 26 -13.50 10.46 -6.06
CA ILE A 26 -12.27 9.65 -6.08
C ILE A 26 -11.45 9.97 -4.83
N LEU A 27 -11.27 8.97 -3.98
CA LEU A 27 -10.40 9.01 -2.82
C LEU A 27 -8.95 8.81 -3.28
N LYS A 28 -8.26 9.91 -3.60
CA LYS A 28 -6.91 9.88 -4.20
C LYS A 28 -5.89 9.00 -3.46
N ALA A 29 -5.90 9.02 -2.12
CA ALA A 29 -5.00 8.18 -1.32
C ALA A 29 -5.29 6.67 -1.49
N GLU A 30 -6.56 6.26 -1.56
CA GLU A 30 -6.93 4.86 -1.83
C GLU A 30 -6.60 4.47 -3.27
N GLU A 31 -6.80 5.37 -4.23
CA GLU A 31 -6.38 5.16 -5.63
C GLU A 31 -4.87 4.96 -5.75
N PHE A 32 -4.10 5.77 -5.02
CA PHE A 32 -2.65 5.65 -4.98
C PHE A 32 -2.21 4.32 -4.34
N LEU A 33 -2.81 3.92 -3.22
CA LEU A 33 -2.57 2.60 -2.62
C LEU A 33 -2.92 1.47 -3.60
N GLU A 34 -4.03 1.56 -4.34
CA GLU A 34 -4.36 0.56 -5.36
C GLU A 34 -3.34 0.50 -6.50
N THR A 35 -2.76 1.63 -6.87
CA THR A 35 -1.67 1.69 -7.86
C THR A 35 -0.44 0.94 -7.35
N LEU A 36 -0.04 1.16 -6.09
CA LEU A 36 1.06 0.44 -5.46
C LEU A 36 0.79 -1.06 -5.34
N ILE A 37 -0.44 -1.46 -5.00
CA ILE A 37 -0.82 -2.87 -4.92
C ILE A 37 -0.71 -3.56 -6.28
N LYS A 38 -1.07 -2.88 -7.37
CA LYS A 38 -1.04 -3.42 -8.74
C LYS A 38 0.36 -3.38 -9.36
N ALA A 39 1.22 -2.48 -8.90
CA ALA A 39 2.59 -2.33 -9.40
C ALA A 39 3.51 -3.47 -8.93
N PRO A 40 4.52 -3.84 -9.75
CA PRO A 40 5.64 -4.66 -9.28
C PRO A 40 6.37 -3.97 -8.13
N GLU A 41 6.90 -4.76 -7.19
CA GLU A 41 7.64 -4.24 -6.03
C GLU A 41 8.84 -3.38 -6.44
N GLU A 42 9.52 -3.75 -7.53
CA GLU A 42 10.67 -3.02 -8.05
C GLU A 42 10.34 -1.58 -8.45
N GLU A 43 9.08 -1.31 -8.80
CA GLU A 43 8.62 0.01 -9.21
C GLU A 43 8.08 0.84 -8.04
N TRP A 44 7.91 0.25 -6.85
CA TRP A 44 7.35 0.95 -5.69
C TRP A 44 8.11 2.22 -5.36
N ASN A 45 9.45 2.20 -5.40
CA ASN A 45 10.24 3.38 -5.06
C ASN A 45 9.92 4.56 -6.00
N LYS A 46 9.78 4.28 -7.29
CA LYS A 46 9.41 5.30 -8.28
C LYS A 46 8.02 5.84 -7.99
N PHE A 47 7.01 4.97 -7.84
CA PHE A 47 5.65 5.39 -7.53
C PHE A 47 5.53 6.16 -6.22
N LEU A 48 6.27 5.75 -5.19
CA LEU A 48 6.28 6.40 -3.88
C LEU A 48 6.93 7.79 -3.96
N ILE A 49 8.05 7.94 -4.65
CA ILE A 49 8.68 9.24 -4.85
C ILE A 49 7.76 10.16 -5.66
N ASP A 50 7.21 9.69 -6.78
CA ASP A 50 6.38 10.50 -7.68
C ASP A 50 5.01 10.85 -7.05
N GLY A 51 4.46 9.97 -6.21
CA GLY A 51 3.13 10.11 -5.64
C GLY A 51 3.07 10.81 -4.29
N LEU A 52 4.15 10.75 -3.49
CA LEU A 52 4.20 11.37 -2.16
C LEU A 52 4.62 12.84 -2.22
N THR A 53 4.09 13.65 -1.31
CA THR A 53 4.43 15.09 -1.20
C THR A 53 5.92 15.36 -1.00
N VAL A 54 6.65 14.42 -0.36
CA VAL A 54 8.13 14.52 -0.19
C VAL A 54 8.90 14.48 -1.52
N GLY A 55 8.31 13.92 -2.58
CA GLY A 55 8.90 13.84 -3.93
C GLY A 55 8.15 14.67 -4.99
N LYS A 56 7.32 15.64 -4.56
CA LYS A 56 6.46 16.52 -5.38
C LYS A 56 5.13 15.92 -5.84
N GLY A 57 4.72 14.79 -5.28
CA GLY A 57 3.38 14.24 -5.47
C GLY A 57 2.30 14.95 -4.66
N GLU A 58 1.07 14.43 -4.72
CA GLU A 58 -0.11 15.03 -4.08
C GLU A 58 -0.50 14.39 -2.74
N ILE A 59 0.01 13.19 -2.44
CA ILE A 59 -0.43 12.40 -1.28
C ILE A 59 0.56 12.57 -0.13
N SER A 60 0.09 12.99 1.05
CA SER A 60 0.96 13.00 2.23
C SER A 60 1.28 11.57 2.69
N PRO A 61 2.47 11.32 3.28
CA PRO A 61 2.77 10.03 3.88
C PRO A 61 1.71 9.57 4.88
N GLU A 62 1.17 10.49 5.68
CA GLU A 62 0.14 10.23 6.68
C GLU A 62 -1.18 9.75 6.05
N GLU A 63 -1.57 10.33 4.90
CA GLU A 63 -2.74 9.87 4.14
C GLU A 63 -2.54 8.45 3.62
N LEU A 64 -1.35 8.14 3.09
CA LEU A 64 -1.01 6.79 2.63
C LEU A 64 -1.08 5.79 3.80
N TYR A 65 -0.44 6.10 4.94
CA TYR A 65 -0.44 5.21 6.11
C TYR A 65 -1.86 4.96 6.64
N ALA A 66 -2.69 6.01 6.66
CA ALA A 66 -4.08 5.90 7.09
C ALA A 66 -4.89 4.93 6.19
N VAL A 67 -4.71 4.98 4.87
CA VAL A 67 -5.42 4.06 3.95
C VAL A 67 -4.84 2.64 3.98
N VAL A 68 -3.52 2.48 4.18
CA VAL A 68 -2.89 1.17 4.39
C VAL A 68 -3.46 0.51 5.64
N LYS A 69 -3.50 1.23 6.76
CA LYS A 69 -4.09 0.74 8.02
C LYS A 69 -5.54 0.29 7.84
N LYS A 70 -6.37 1.11 7.18
CA LYS A 70 -7.76 0.74 6.85
C LYS A 70 -7.84 -0.52 5.97
N ARG A 71 -6.91 -0.70 5.02
CA ARG A 71 -6.86 -1.91 4.17
C ARG A 71 -6.43 -3.14 4.97
N ILE A 72 -5.51 -3.00 5.93
CA ILE A 72 -5.14 -4.08 6.87
C ILE A 72 -6.36 -4.47 7.71
N GLU A 73 -7.04 -3.52 8.35
CA GLU A 73 -8.24 -3.80 9.17
C GLU A 73 -9.33 -4.54 8.36
N ARG A 74 -9.60 -4.09 7.13
CA ARG A 74 -10.54 -4.78 6.22
C ARG A 74 -10.07 -6.19 5.88
N THR A 75 -8.77 -6.40 5.71
CA THR A 75 -8.19 -7.72 5.44
C THR A 75 -8.41 -8.65 6.63
N LEU A 76 -8.16 -8.16 7.86
CA LEU A 76 -8.36 -8.92 9.09
C LEU A 76 -9.83 -9.36 9.27
N ILE A 77 -10.79 -8.48 8.98
CA ILE A 77 -12.22 -8.79 9.12
C ILE A 77 -12.72 -9.76 8.03
N ARG A 78 -12.13 -9.72 6.83
CA ARG A 78 -12.63 -10.45 5.65
C ARG A 78 -11.93 -11.78 5.39
N THR A 79 -10.93 -12.11 6.19
CA THR A 79 -10.18 -13.36 6.06
C THR A 79 -10.31 -14.16 7.35
N GLU A 80 -10.16 -15.48 7.24
CA GLU A 80 -10.15 -16.34 8.41
C GLU A 80 -8.98 -15.96 9.33
N GLY A 81 -9.31 -15.74 10.61
CA GLY A 81 -8.34 -15.31 11.62
C GLY A 81 -7.20 -16.31 11.78
N GLY A 82 -5.96 -15.81 11.74
CA GLY A 82 -4.76 -16.65 11.86
C GLY A 82 -4.42 -17.46 10.61
N SER A 83 -5.21 -17.35 9.53
CA SER A 83 -4.92 -18.03 8.28
C SER A 83 -3.62 -17.52 7.65
N TYR A 84 -2.95 -18.41 6.90
CA TYR A 84 -1.76 -18.03 6.15
C TYR A 84 -2.05 -16.91 5.16
N GLN A 85 -3.22 -16.94 4.50
CA GLN A 85 -3.67 -15.87 3.61
C GLN A 85 -3.73 -14.53 4.35
N GLN A 86 -4.40 -14.46 5.51
CA GLN A 86 -4.49 -13.23 6.31
C GLN A 86 -3.10 -12.66 6.60
N ARG A 87 -2.16 -13.51 6.99
CA ARG A 87 -0.78 -13.12 7.27
C ARG A 87 -0.10 -12.56 6.02
N ILE A 88 -0.16 -13.26 4.88
CA ILE A 88 0.50 -12.81 3.63
C ILE A 88 -0.05 -11.47 3.16
N LEU A 89 -1.37 -11.30 3.16
CA LEU A 89 -1.99 -10.04 2.72
C LEU A 89 -1.62 -8.87 3.65
N THR A 90 -1.57 -9.12 4.97
CA THR A 90 -1.20 -8.10 5.96
C THR A 90 0.27 -7.71 5.82
N GLU A 91 1.17 -8.69 5.70
CA GLU A 91 2.61 -8.43 5.53
C GLU A 91 2.92 -7.72 4.21
N TYR A 92 2.17 -8.00 3.14
CA TYR A 92 2.30 -7.26 1.89
C TYR A 92 1.97 -5.76 2.07
N LEU A 93 0.86 -5.46 2.73
CA LEU A 93 0.44 -4.08 2.99
C LEU A 93 1.41 -3.33 3.91
N LYS A 94 1.89 -3.98 4.97
CA LYS A 94 2.96 -3.42 5.83
C LYS A 94 4.26 -3.20 5.06
N GLY A 95 4.56 -4.05 4.07
CA GLY A 95 5.71 -3.88 3.20
C GLY A 95 5.65 -2.60 2.37
N ILE A 96 4.46 -2.21 1.91
CA ILE A 96 4.25 -0.93 1.22
C ILE A 96 4.48 0.24 2.19
N GLU A 97 3.90 0.19 3.38
CA GLU A 97 4.06 1.21 4.43
C GLU A 97 5.53 1.37 4.84
N SER A 98 6.21 0.27 5.17
CA SER A 98 7.63 0.27 5.53
C SER A 98 8.51 0.85 4.41
N ARG A 99 8.24 0.53 3.14
CA ARG A 99 9.01 1.11 2.03
C ARG A 99 8.76 2.62 1.89
N ALA A 100 7.54 3.06 2.11
CA ALA A 100 7.20 4.48 2.12
C ALA A 100 7.91 5.22 3.28
N GLU A 101 7.95 4.63 4.47
CA GLU A 101 8.68 5.17 5.63
C GLU A 101 10.17 5.33 5.33
N GLU A 102 10.82 4.31 4.75
CA GLU A 102 12.23 4.35 4.34
C GLU A 102 12.49 5.52 3.37
N ILE A 103 11.64 5.70 2.34
CA ILE A 103 11.78 6.78 1.36
C ILE A 103 11.60 8.15 2.02
N VAL A 104 10.61 8.29 2.90
CA VAL A 104 10.36 9.54 3.62
C VAL A 104 11.55 9.90 4.51
N GLN A 105 12.15 8.92 5.22
CA GLN A 105 13.34 9.15 6.05
C GLN A 105 14.52 9.63 5.20
N VAL A 106 14.82 8.92 4.10
CA VAL A 106 15.93 9.26 3.20
C VAL A 106 15.74 10.66 2.59
N LEU A 107 14.55 11.00 2.11
CA LEU A 107 14.30 12.30 1.47
C LEU A 107 14.23 13.47 2.46
N GLN A 108 13.84 13.21 3.71
CA GLN A 108 13.87 14.23 4.77
C GLN A 108 15.27 14.42 5.39
N GLY A 109 16.28 13.65 4.95
CA GLY A 109 17.63 13.71 5.50
C GLY A 109 17.72 13.25 6.96
N LYS A 110 16.75 12.44 7.41
CA LYS A 110 16.78 11.81 8.74
C LYS A 110 17.62 10.52 8.63
N PRO A 111 18.57 10.30 9.54
CA PRO A 111 19.42 9.11 9.53
C PRO A 111 18.63 7.82 9.74
#